data_AF-A0AAU5QFD0-F1
#
_entry.id   AF-A0AAU5QFD0-F1
#
_cell.length_a   1.000
_cell.length_b   1.000
_cell.length_c   1.000
_cell.angle_alpha   90.00
_cell.angle_beta   90.00
_cell.angle_gamma   90.00
#
_symmetry.space_group_name_H-M   'P 1'
#
loop_
_entity.id
_entity.type
_entity.pdbx_description
1 polymer ?
#
loop_
_entity_poly.entity_id
_entity_poly.type
_entity_poly.pdbx_seq_one_letter_code
_entity_poly.pdbx_strand_id
1 'polypeptide(L)'
;MKYTRVDHDRAPADEKPLLEAAYEHYGLDFNPERAIGMACCPFHEDGTPSFSYNLNRQLWKCHSCGAGGDVYEFIIRYETVVNQKEITFVGAKSLAASLGLAARDDGGSNGELSGSSYAGSRTVSARPRNRPRSGGYTPAWRRR
;
A
#
# COMPACT_ATOMS: atom_id res chain seq x y z
N MET A 1 -33.26 11.83 41.09
CA MET A 1 -32.62 10.78 40.27
C MET A 1 -31.58 11.44 39.38
N LYS A 2 -30.30 11.05 39.49
CA LYS A 2 -29.22 11.59 38.66
C LYS A 2 -29.11 10.71 37.43
N TYR A 3 -29.50 11.21 36.27
CA TYR A 3 -29.21 10.54 35.00
C TYR A 3 -27.69 10.60 34.79
N THR A 4 -27.02 9.47 34.99
CA THR A 4 -25.63 9.31 34.58
C THR A 4 -25.58 9.47 33.06
N ARG A 5 -24.77 10.42 32.59
CA ARG A 5 -24.42 10.51 31.18
C ARG A 5 -23.78 9.17 30.85
N VAL A 6 -24.50 8.32 30.11
CA VAL A 6 -23.92 7.09 29.57
C VAL A 6 -22.86 7.60 28.63
N ASP A 7 -21.60 7.59 29.06
CA ASP A 7 -20.48 7.78 28.17
C ASP A 7 -20.71 6.77 27.06
N HIS A 8 -21.11 7.28 25.89
CA HIS A 8 -21.12 6.49 24.68
C HIS A 8 -19.64 6.29 24.44
N ASP A 9 -19.07 5.24 25.04
CA ASP A 9 -17.74 4.75 24.76
C ASP A 9 -17.56 4.93 23.27
N ARG A 10 -16.73 5.91 22.94
CA ARG A 10 -16.38 6.31 21.59
C ARG A 10 -16.00 5.00 20.93
N ALA A 11 -16.90 4.44 20.11
CA ALA A 11 -16.67 3.17 19.45
C ALA A 11 -15.24 3.21 18.89
N PRO A 12 -14.39 2.20 19.16
CA PRO A 12 -13.02 2.22 18.66
C PRO A 12 -13.14 2.46 17.17
N ALA A 13 -12.62 3.61 16.73
CA ALA A 13 -12.92 4.15 15.43
C ALA A 13 -12.39 3.17 14.39
N ASP A 14 -13.28 2.43 13.74
CA ASP A 14 -13.01 1.61 12.55
C ASP A 14 -11.66 0.87 12.59
N GLU A 15 -11.63 -0.35 13.16
CA GLU A 15 -10.53 -1.32 13.05
C GLU A 15 -10.22 -1.63 11.56
N LYS A 16 -9.53 -0.74 10.87
CA LYS A 16 -9.07 -0.93 9.49
C LYS A 16 -7.85 -1.85 9.52
N PRO A 17 -7.80 -2.95 8.76
CA PRO A 17 -6.73 -3.92 8.84
C PRO A 17 -5.35 -3.31 8.56
N LEU A 18 -4.30 -3.82 9.20
CA LEU A 18 -2.93 -3.33 8.95
C LEU A 18 -2.45 -3.71 7.56
N LEU A 19 -1.83 -2.74 6.90
CA LEU A 19 -1.22 -2.92 5.59
C LEU A 19 -0.03 -3.88 5.64
N GLU A 20 0.74 -3.82 6.73
CA GLU A 20 1.86 -4.75 7.02
C GLU A 20 1.39 -6.20 7.00
N ALA A 21 0.34 -6.50 7.76
CA ALA A 21 -0.18 -7.85 7.89
C ALA A 21 -0.76 -8.37 6.56
N ALA A 22 -1.37 -7.50 5.76
CA ALA A 22 -1.78 -7.87 4.40
C ALA A 22 -0.56 -8.24 3.55
N TYR A 23 0.50 -7.45 3.57
CA TYR A 23 1.71 -7.74 2.80
C TYR A 23 2.39 -9.04 3.21
N GLU A 24 2.45 -9.33 4.51
CA GLU A 24 2.98 -10.60 5.02
C GLU A 24 2.14 -11.78 4.54
N HIS A 25 0.80 -11.67 4.61
CA HIS A 25 -0.10 -12.72 4.15
C HIS A 25 0.08 -13.04 2.65
N TYR A 26 0.19 -12.00 1.83
CA TYR A 26 0.38 -12.12 0.40
C TYR A 26 1.84 -12.36 -0.04
N GLY A 27 2.77 -12.48 0.92
CA GLY A 27 4.17 -12.81 0.66
C GLY A 27 4.93 -11.73 -0.11
N LEU A 28 4.60 -10.46 0.11
CA LEU A 28 5.26 -9.34 -0.56
C LEU A 28 6.69 -9.13 -0.06
N ASP A 29 7.59 -8.82 -1.00
CA ASP A 29 8.99 -8.49 -0.69
C ASP A 29 9.11 -7.01 -0.26
N PHE A 30 8.80 -6.73 1.00
CA PHE A 30 8.92 -5.39 1.58
C PHE A 30 9.86 -5.37 2.80
N ASN A 31 10.22 -4.17 3.26
CA ASN A 31 11.02 -3.99 4.46
C ASN A 31 10.12 -3.54 5.62
N PRO A 32 9.83 -4.41 6.60
CA PRO A 32 8.98 -4.06 7.74
C PRO A 32 9.64 -3.04 8.69
N GLU A 33 10.97 -2.91 8.69
CA GLU A 33 11.68 -1.94 9.54
C GLU A 33 11.51 -0.49 9.05
N ARG A 34 10.94 -0.28 7.85
CA ARG A 34 10.74 1.03 7.26
C ARG A 34 9.26 1.34 7.11
N ALA A 35 8.81 2.35 7.86
CA ALA A 35 7.45 2.87 7.73
C ALA A 35 7.11 3.37 6.30
N ILE A 36 8.11 3.84 5.55
CA ILE A 36 7.96 4.25 4.13
C ILE A 36 9.06 3.60 3.31
N GLY A 37 8.70 2.95 2.20
CA GLY A 37 9.66 2.26 1.36
C GLY A 37 9.18 2.04 -0.07
N MET A 38 10.06 1.43 -0.85
CA MET A 38 9.77 0.99 -2.22
C MET A 38 9.98 -0.52 -2.33
N ALA A 39 9.12 -1.17 -3.09
CA ALA A 39 9.15 -2.60 -3.42
C ALA A 39 8.84 -2.83 -4.90
N CYS A 40 8.99 -4.07 -5.35
CA CYS A 40 8.47 -4.50 -6.64
C CYS A 40 6.95 -4.63 -6.58
N CYS A 41 6.28 -4.24 -7.65
CA CYS A 41 4.82 -4.35 -7.71
C CYS A 41 4.42 -5.81 -7.94
N PRO A 42 3.44 -6.36 -7.21
CA PRO A 42 2.93 -7.70 -7.44
C PRO A 42 1.93 -7.76 -8.61
N PHE A 43 1.43 -6.62 -9.08
CA PHE A 43 0.35 -6.54 -10.07
C PHE A 43 0.84 -6.49 -11.52
N HIS A 44 2.13 -6.25 -11.74
CA HIS A 44 2.71 -6.18 -13.07
C HIS A 44 4.18 -6.59 -13.00
N GLU A 45 4.64 -7.31 -14.02
CA GLU A 45 6.03 -7.77 -14.10
C GLU A 45 6.94 -6.62 -14.53
N ASP A 46 7.57 -5.97 -13.56
CA ASP A 46 8.55 -4.90 -13.77
C ASP A 46 9.82 -5.19 -12.98
N GLY A 47 10.95 -5.14 -13.67
CA GLY A 47 12.26 -5.34 -13.06
C GLY A 47 12.70 -4.18 -12.16
N THR A 48 11.91 -3.10 -12.09
CA THR A 48 12.17 -1.92 -11.28
C THR A 48 11.17 -1.75 -10.13
N PRO A 49 11.64 -1.30 -8.95
CA PRO A 49 10.79 -1.08 -7.79
C PRO A 49 9.90 0.15 -8.03
N SER A 50 8.63 -0.08 -8.32
CA SER A 50 7.64 0.97 -8.63
C SER A 50 6.53 1.08 -7.58
N PHE A 51 6.50 0.18 -6.61
CA PHE A 51 5.50 0.12 -5.55
C PHE A 51 5.98 0.87 -4.31
N SER A 52 5.34 1.99 -4.00
CA SER A 52 5.58 2.78 -2.80
C SER A 52 4.55 2.44 -1.73
N TYR A 53 5.01 2.16 -0.50
CA TYR A 53 4.14 1.88 0.64
C TYR A 53 4.43 2.82 1.80
N ASN A 54 3.39 3.12 2.57
CA ASN A 54 3.44 3.89 3.80
C ASN A 54 2.60 3.16 4.88
N LEU A 55 3.29 2.50 5.80
CA LEU A 55 2.70 1.69 6.86
C LEU A 55 2.00 2.58 7.90
N ASN A 56 2.62 3.72 8.26
CA ASN A 56 2.06 4.70 9.20
C ASN A 56 0.77 5.37 8.70
N ARG A 57 0.58 5.49 7.38
CA ARG A 57 -0.65 6.06 6.80
C ARG A 57 -1.58 4.98 6.28
N GLN A 58 -1.15 3.71 6.31
CA GLN A 58 -1.84 2.56 5.73
C GLN A 58 -2.21 2.76 4.25
N LEU A 59 -1.31 3.41 3.51
CA LEU A 59 -1.50 3.77 2.10
C LEU A 59 -0.43 3.15 1.21
N TRP A 60 -0.81 2.81 -0.02
CA TRP A 60 0.10 2.30 -1.03
C TRP A 60 -0.19 2.91 -2.40
N LYS A 61 0.84 2.96 -3.25
CA LYS A 61 0.73 3.42 -4.64
C LYS A 61 1.81 2.80 -5.51
N CYS A 62 1.41 2.24 -6.63
CA CYS A 62 2.31 1.86 -7.69
C CYS A 62 2.36 2.94 -8.77
N HIS A 63 3.55 3.45 -9.06
CA HIS A 63 3.76 4.51 -10.04
C HIS A 63 3.74 4.01 -11.49
N SER A 64 3.94 2.71 -11.72
CA SER A 64 3.95 2.13 -13.08
C SER A 64 2.55 1.70 -13.54
N CYS A 65 1.74 1.09 -12.68
CA CYS A 65 0.38 0.66 -13.04
C CYS A 65 -0.71 1.67 -12.64
N GLY A 66 -0.36 2.70 -11.86
CA GLY A 66 -1.28 3.74 -11.40
C GLY A 66 -2.24 3.28 -10.28
N ALA A 67 -2.15 2.03 -9.83
CA ALA A 67 -2.96 1.53 -8.73
C ALA A 67 -2.49 2.12 -7.39
N GLY A 68 -3.42 2.34 -6.47
CA GLY A 68 -3.12 2.81 -5.12
C GLY A 68 -4.39 3.00 -4.31
N GLY A 69 -4.24 3.02 -2.99
CA GLY A 69 -5.37 3.16 -2.08
C GLY A 69 -5.02 2.70 -0.67
N ASP A 70 -6.08 2.34 0.07
CA ASP A 70 -6.01 1.77 1.41
C ASP A 70 -5.77 0.25 1.35
N VAL A 71 -5.72 -0.40 2.52
CA VAL A 71 -5.54 -1.86 2.67
C VAL A 71 -6.65 -2.66 1.99
N TYR A 72 -7.90 -2.21 2.04
CA TYR A 72 -9.00 -2.89 1.35
C TYR A 72 -8.85 -2.84 -0.17
N GLU A 73 -8.44 -1.69 -0.71
CA GLU A 73 -8.16 -1.55 -2.14
C GLU A 73 -7.01 -2.47 -2.57
N PHE A 74 -6.00 -2.64 -1.72
CA PHE A 74 -4.93 -3.61 -1.95
C PHE A 74 -5.47 -5.04 -2.09
N ILE A 75 -6.27 -5.49 -1.13
CA ILE A 75 -6.85 -6.85 -1.10
C ILE A 75 -7.71 -7.09 -2.35
N ILE A 76 -8.62 -6.16 -2.67
CA ILE A 76 -9.50 -6.27 -3.84
C ILE A 76 -8.67 -6.38 -5.12
N ARG A 77 -7.69 -5.48 -5.28
CA ARG A 77 -6.79 -5.48 -6.46
C ARG A 77 -5.99 -6.76 -6.55
N TYR A 78 -5.41 -7.22 -5.45
CA TYR A 78 -4.59 -8.42 -5.43
C TYR A 78 -5.40 -9.64 -5.85
N GLU A 79 -6.57 -9.80 -5.25
CA GLU A 79 -7.42 -10.95 -5.54
C GLU A 79 -7.95 -10.90 -6.97
N THR A 80 -8.30 -9.71 -7.48
CA THR A 80 -8.81 -9.56 -8.84
C THR A 80 -7.71 -9.71 -9.90
N VAL A 81 -6.51 -9.18 -9.67
CA VAL A 81 -5.43 -9.17 -10.67
C VAL A 81 -4.55 -10.42 -10.58
N VAL A 82 -4.17 -10.84 -9.37
CA VAL A 82 -3.26 -11.96 -9.14
C VAL A 82 -4.03 -13.27 -9.05
N ASN A 83 -5.06 -13.33 -8.20
CA ASN A 83 -5.84 -14.55 -8.01
C ASN A 83 -6.99 -14.71 -9.01
N GLN A 84 -7.22 -13.72 -9.88
CA GLN A 84 -8.32 -13.68 -10.86
C GLN A 84 -9.71 -13.92 -10.23
N LYS A 85 -9.87 -13.54 -8.96
CA LYS A 85 -11.10 -13.67 -8.18
C LYS A 85 -11.73 -12.30 -8.00
N GLU A 86 -12.90 -12.12 -8.58
CA GLU A 86 -13.67 -10.90 -8.35
C GLU A 86 -14.20 -10.87 -6.92
N ILE A 87 -13.87 -9.80 -6.19
CA ILE A 87 -14.41 -9.56 -4.86
C ILE A 87 -14.87 -8.13 -4.73
N THR A 88 -15.99 -7.96 -4.03
CA THR A 88 -16.51 -6.65 -3.65
C THR A 88 -15.85 -6.16 -2.37
N PHE A 89 -16.05 -4.88 -2.05
CA PHE A 89 -15.59 -4.29 -0.80
C PHE A 89 -16.06 -5.06 0.45
N VAL A 90 -17.30 -5.57 0.44
CA VAL A 90 -17.84 -6.38 1.54
C VAL A 90 -17.07 -7.69 1.68
N GLY A 91 -16.73 -8.33 0.55
CA GLY A 91 -15.89 -9.53 0.52
C GLY A 91 -14.45 -9.26 0.97
N ALA A 92 -13.88 -8.11 0.63
CA ALA A 92 -12.56 -7.72 1.11
C ALA A 92 -12.57 -7.47 2.63
N LYS A 93 -13.63 -6.88 3.16
CA LYS A 93 -13.79 -6.67 4.61
C LYS A 93 -13.93 -8.00 5.36
N SER A 94 -14.73 -8.94 4.83
CA SER A 94 -14.86 -10.27 5.46
C SER A 94 -13.57 -11.08 5.37
N LEU A 95 -12.83 -10.97 4.27
CA LEU A 95 -11.52 -11.60 4.08
C LEU A 95 -10.50 -11.02 5.08
N ALA A 96 -10.40 -9.70 5.18
CA ALA A 96 -9.53 -9.05 6.15
C ALA A 96 -9.84 -9.46 7.60
N ALA A 97 -11.12 -9.55 7.95
CA ALA A 97 -11.57 -10.04 9.25
C ALA A 97 -11.19 -11.51 9.47
N SER A 98 -11.37 -12.37 8.46
CA SER A 98 -10.99 -13.79 8.56
C SER A 98 -9.48 -14.02 8.67
N LEU A 99 -8.69 -13.11 8.13
CA LEU A 99 -7.23 -13.15 8.22
C LEU A 99 -6.67 -12.61 9.54
N GLY A 100 -7.51 -12.05 10.42
CA GLY A 100 -7.08 -11.55 11.72
C GLY A 100 -6.12 -10.35 11.63
N LEU A 101 -6.21 -9.56 10.57
CA LEU A 101 -5.40 -8.36 10.36
C LEU A 101 -5.90 -7.24 11.30
N ALA A 102 -5.65 -7.34 12.62
CA ALA A 102 -6.05 -6.32 13.59
C ALA A 102 -5.12 -5.10 13.56
N ALA A 103 -5.63 -3.90 13.88
CA ALA A 103 -4.91 -2.63 13.68
C ALA A 103 -4.80 -1.69 14.86
N ARG A 104 -3.80 -0.80 14.74
CA ARG A 104 -3.50 0.33 15.61
C ARG A 104 -4.05 1.62 14.97
N ASP A 105 -4.42 2.56 15.81
CA ASP A 105 -5.05 3.83 15.46
C ASP A 105 -4.11 4.81 14.74
N ASP A 106 -3.90 4.66 13.43
CA ASP A 106 -3.24 5.67 12.60
C ASP A 106 -4.10 6.02 11.38
N GLY A 107 -4.89 7.10 11.52
CA GLY A 107 -5.84 7.55 10.51
C GLY A 107 -5.19 7.99 9.20
N GLY A 108 -5.44 7.23 8.13
CA GLY A 108 -5.23 7.63 6.74
C GLY A 108 -6.49 8.27 6.15
N SER A 109 -6.49 9.60 5.99
CA SER A 109 -7.53 10.33 5.25
C SER A 109 -7.32 10.19 3.74
N ASN A 110 -8.35 9.76 3.01
CA ASN A 110 -8.47 9.89 1.55
C ASN A 110 -8.68 11.37 1.18
N GLY A 111 -7.60 12.15 1.19
CA GLY A 111 -7.56 13.47 0.58
C GLY A 111 -7.15 13.31 -0.88
N GLU A 112 -8.07 13.66 -1.77
CA GLU A 112 -7.91 13.81 -3.22
C GLU A 112 -6.45 13.85 -3.70
N LEU A 113 -6.02 12.81 -4.44
CA LEU A 113 -4.85 12.90 -5.31
C LEU A 113 -5.22 13.70 -6.57
N SER A 114 -5.63 14.95 -6.35
CA SER A 114 -5.88 15.95 -7.37
C SER A 114 -4.54 16.54 -7.82
N GLY A 115 -4.22 16.30 -9.09
CA GLY A 115 -3.32 17.15 -9.87
C GLY A 115 -1.90 17.30 -9.35
N SER A 116 -1.05 16.31 -9.59
CA SER A 116 0.38 16.60 -9.54
C SER A 116 0.76 17.41 -10.78
N SER A 117 1.09 18.66 -10.52
CA SER A 117 1.60 19.72 -11.39
C SER A 117 2.99 19.42 -12.00
N TYR A 118 3.32 18.16 -12.28
CA TYR A 118 4.59 17.77 -12.89
C TYR A 118 4.70 18.10 -14.39
N ALA A 119 3.82 18.94 -14.94
CA ALA A 119 3.97 19.53 -16.27
C ALA A 119 4.99 20.70 -16.25
N GLY A 120 6.17 20.45 -15.70
CA GLY A 120 7.34 21.30 -15.91
C GLY A 120 8.26 20.59 -16.90
N SER A 121 8.30 21.05 -18.16
CA SER A 121 9.31 20.62 -19.12
C SER A 121 10.69 21.05 -18.64
N ARG A 122 11.33 20.25 -17.80
CA ARG A 122 12.78 20.31 -17.61
C ARG A 122 13.40 19.59 -18.79
N THR A 123 14.00 20.34 -19.71
CA THR A 123 14.87 19.78 -20.75
C THR A 123 16.13 19.24 -20.07
N VAL A 124 16.12 17.96 -19.71
CA VAL A 124 17.32 17.27 -19.25
C VAL A 124 18.13 16.93 -20.49
N SER A 125 19.35 17.45 -20.61
CA SER A 125 20.26 17.08 -21.70
C SER A 125 20.47 15.56 -21.70
N ALA A 126 20.22 14.93 -22.83
CA ALA A 126 20.36 13.49 -23.01
C ALA A 126 21.84 13.09 -22.85
N ARG A 127 22.23 12.66 -21.64
CA ARG A 127 23.50 11.95 -21.46
C ARG A 127 23.36 10.55 -22.08
N PRO A 128 24.34 10.08 -22.88
CA PRO A 128 24.32 8.72 -23.40
C PRO A 128 24.31 7.75 -22.21
N ARG A 129 23.23 6.97 -22.07
CA ARG A 129 23.08 5.96 -21.01
C ARG A 129 23.92 4.74 -21.34
N ASN A 130 25.25 4.86 -21.35
CA ASN A 130 26.13 3.69 -21.31
C ASN A 130 26.26 3.20 -19.85
N ARG A 131 25.11 2.91 -19.21
CA ARG A 131 25.12 2.24 -17.91
C ARG A 131 25.05 0.75 -18.25
N PRO A 132 26.04 -0.07 -17.84
CA PRO A 132 25.91 -1.50 -17.99
C PRO A 132 24.58 -1.93 -17.37
N ARG A 133 23.90 -2.92 -17.98
CA ARG A 133 22.69 -3.55 -17.44
C ARG A 133 23.06 -4.20 -16.10
N SER A 134 23.12 -3.39 -15.06
CA SER A 134 23.34 -3.84 -13.70
C SER A 134 22.16 -4.74 -13.34
N GLY A 135 22.47 -5.92 -12.77
CA GLY A 135 21.52 -6.95 -12.41
C GLY A 135 20.28 -6.43 -11.67
N GLY A 136 19.24 -7.25 -11.66
CA GLY A 136 17.91 -6.92 -11.14
C GLY A 136 17.91 -6.16 -9.82
N TYR A 137 16.85 -5.38 -9.59
CA TYR A 137 16.69 -4.60 -8.36
C TYR A 137 16.94 -5.47 -7.13
N THR A 138 18.03 -5.16 -6.42
CA THR A 138 18.32 -5.71 -5.09
C THR A 138 18.19 -4.57 -4.09
N PRO A 139 17.19 -4.60 -3.21
CA PRO A 139 17.01 -3.59 -2.19
C PRO A 139 18.25 -3.47 -1.30
N ALA A 140 18.57 -2.27 -0.81
CA ALA A 140 19.74 -2.07 0.06
C ALA A 140 19.68 -2.94 1.33
N TRP A 141 18.48 -3.17 1.87
CA TRP A 141 18.26 -4.02 3.04
C TRP A 141 18.47 -5.53 2.77
N ARG A 142 18.61 -5.94 1.50
CA ARG A 142 19.00 -7.31 1.10
C ARG A 142 20.50 -7.45 0.81
N ARG A 143 21.26 -6.34 0.74
CA ARG A 143 22.71 -6.36 0.47
C ARG A 143 23.43 -6.63 1.80
N ARG A 144 23.93 -7.86 1.98
CA ARG A 144 24.84 -8.21 3.07
C ARG A 144 26.26 -7.75 2.76
#